data_AF-A0A4R5FG67-F1
#
_entry.id   AF-A0A4R5FG67-F1
#
_cell.length_a   1.000
_cell.length_b   1.000
_cell.length_c   1.000
_cell.angle_alpha   90.00
_cell.angle_beta   90.00
_cell.angle_gamma   90.00
#
_symmetry.space_group_name_H-M   'P 1'
#
loop_
_entity.id
_entity.type
_entity.pdbx_description
1 polymer ?
#
loop_
_entity_poly.entity_id
_entity_poly.type
_entity_poly.pdbx_seq_one_letter_code
_entity_poly.pdbx_strand_id
1 'polypeptide(L)'
;MDEPLIDPATAGDVVKCEPEALLDVAGKLTRELLPRLEAARYQVPDLSPAAPGDWDIAQGYAGTVVRARMATCDSLDFVLEQVQRVIDDLAATAGTMRDADQRAAAAPGKE
;
A
#
# COMPACT_ATOMS: atom_id res chain seq x y z
N MET A 1 -18.06 -19.93 -34.76
CA MET A 1 -18.10 -19.77 -33.30
C MET A 1 -17.64 -18.36 -33.04
N ASP A 2 -18.58 -17.43 -32.89
CA ASP A 2 -18.29 -16.04 -32.54
C ASP A 2 -18.13 -15.97 -31.03
N GLU A 3 -16.89 -15.74 -30.60
CA GLU A 3 -16.56 -15.43 -29.22
C GLU A 3 -17.23 -14.08 -28.88
N PRO A 4 -17.98 -13.96 -27.77
CA PRO A 4 -18.57 -12.69 -27.42
C PRO A 4 -17.45 -11.74 -27.01
N LEU A 5 -17.08 -10.84 -27.92
CA LEU A 5 -16.25 -9.68 -27.65
C LEU A 5 -16.96 -8.91 -26.52
N ILE A 6 -16.35 -8.85 -25.34
CA ILE A 6 -16.85 -8.01 -24.25
C ILE A 6 -16.90 -6.60 -24.81
N ASP A 7 -18.12 -6.08 -25.05
CA ASP A 7 -18.29 -4.70 -25.48
C ASP A 7 -17.83 -3.81 -24.31
N PRO A 8 -16.76 -3.01 -24.47
CA PRO A 8 -16.24 -2.16 -23.40
C PRO A 8 -17.28 -1.13 -22.92
N ALA A 9 -18.33 -0.86 -23.69
CA ALA A 9 -19.46 -0.04 -23.25
C ALA A 9 -20.40 -0.76 -22.25
N THR A 10 -20.35 -2.09 -22.20
CA THR A 10 -21.12 -2.94 -21.26
C THR A 10 -20.29 -3.49 -20.10
N ALA A 11 -18.99 -3.18 -20.04
CA ALA A 11 -18.18 -3.42 -18.86
C ALA A 11 -18.64 -2.46 -17.74
N GLY A 12 -19.64 -2.92 -16.99
CA GLY A 12 -20.31 -2.16 -15.93
C GLY A 12 -19.34 -1.64 -14.87
N ASP A 13 -19.60 -0.40 -14.46
CA ASP A 13 -18.89 0.39 -13.45
C ASP A 13 -17.44 0.76 -13.75
N VAL A 14 -17.24 1.56 -14.80
CA VAL A 14 -16.21 2.59 -14.73
C VAL A 14 -16.70 3.65 -13.75
N VAL A 15 -16.54 3.41 -12.45
CA VAL A 15 -16.62 4.49 -11.46
C VAL A 15 -15.59 5.51 -11.91
N LYS A 16 -16.06 6.64 -12.47
CA LYS A 16 -15.19 7.77 -12.80
C LYS A 16 -14.66 8.31 -11.48
N CYS A 17 -13.48 7.86 -11.10
CA CYS A 17 -12.79 8.37 -9.93
C CYS A 17 -12.13 9.67 -10.35
N GLU A 18 -12.62 10.81 -9.86
CA GLU A 18 -12.00 12.11 -10.14
C GLU A 18 -10.53 12.10 -9.64
N PRO A 19 -9.60 12.78 -10.34
CA PRO A 19 -8.20 12.87 -9.91
C PRO A 19 -8.04 13.32 -8.45
N GLU A 20 -8.91 14.21 -7.98
CA GLU A 20 -8.95 14.71 -6.61
C GLU A 20 -9.31 13.61 -5.60
N ALA A 21 -10.17 12.66 -5.97
CA ALA A 21 -10.52 11.54 -5.10
C ALA A 21 -9.33 10.58 -4.91
N LEU A 22 -8.55 10.34 -5.96
CA LEU A 22 -7.32 9.54 -5.87
C LEU A 22 -6.28 10.22 -4.96
N LEU A 23 -6.13 11.54 -5.07
CA LEU A 23 -5.23 12.32 -4.22
C LEU A 23 -5.70 12.39 -2.77
N ASP A 24 -7.02 12.45 -2.52
CA ASP A 24 -7.56 12.39 -1.16
C ASP A 24 -7.29 11.04 -0.49
N VAL A 25 -7.45 9.93 -1.23
CA VAL A 25 -7.09 8.59 -0.74
C VAL A 25 -5.58 8.51 -0.46
N ALA A 26 -4.74 8.94 -1.39
CA ALA A 26 -3.29 8.99 -1.19
C ALA A 26 -2.93 9.82 0.07
N GLY A 27 -3.55 11.00 0.23
CA GLY A 27 -3.36 11.86 1.39
C GLY A 27 -3.86 11.26 2.71
N LYS A 28 -4.94 10.46 2.70
CA LYS A 28 -5.41 9.70 3.87
C LYS A 28 -4.43 8.60 4.25
N LEU A 29 -3.95 7.82 3.28
CA LEU A 29 -2.95 6.78 3.54
C LEU A 29 -1.67 7.39 4.15
N THR A 30 -1.20 8.52 3.62
CA THR A 30 -0.02 9.22 4.14
C THR A 30 -0.23 9.78 5.56
N ARG A 31 -1.40 10.34 5.88
CA ARG A 31 -1.64 10.98 7.18
C ARG A 31 -2.04 10.01 8.28
N GLU A 32 -2.75 8.94 7.93
CA GLU A 32 -3.35 8.05 8.91
C GLU A 32 -2.65 6.70 9.01
N LEU A 33 -2.32 6.08 7.87
CA LEU A 33 -1.81 4.71 7.86
C LEU A 33 -0.29 4.65 8.00
N LEU A 34 0.47 5.42 7.21
CA LEU A 34 1.94 5.42 7.27
C LEU A 34 2.48 5.67 8.69
N PRO A 35 2.05 6.72 9.42
CA PRO A 35 2.57 6.99 10.76
C PRO A 35 2.27 5.85 11.76
N ARG A 36 1.14 5.16 11.58
CA ARG A 36 0.76 4.02 12.43
C ARG A 36 1.62 2.80 12.16
N LEU A 37 1.92 2.52 10.90
CA LEU A 37 2.81 1.43 10.50
C LEU A 37 4.26 1.71 10.95
N GLU A 38 4.73 2.95 10.79
CA GLU A 38 6.03 3.38 11.31
C GLU A 38 6.10 3.24 12.84
N ALA A 39 5.06 3.69 13.56
CA ALA A 39 5.00 3.54 15.01
C ALA A 39 5.00 2.06 15.43
N ALA A 40 4.29 1.19 14.70
CA ALA A 40 4.26 -0.24 14.99
C ALA A 40 5.65 -0.87 14.93
N ARG A 41 6.52 -0.44 14.00
CA ARG A 41 7.91 -0.89 13.91
C ARG A 41 8.72 -0.61 15.19
N TYR A 42 8.47 0.52 15.84
CA TYR A 42 9.16 0.89 17.09
C TYR A 42 8.50 0.30 18.35
N GLN A 43 7.28 -0.21 18.26
CA GLN A 43 6.59 -0.87 19.36
C GLN A 43 7.00 -2.34 19.55
N VAL A 44 7.68 -2.93 18.57
CA VAL A 44 8.22 -4.29 18.67
C VAL A 44 9.46 -4.26 19.59
N PRO A 45 9.34 -4.66 20.88
CA PRO A 45 10.40 -4.45 21.87
C PRO A 45 11.65 -5.24 21.49
N ASP A 46 12.83 -4.68 21.72
CA ASP A 46 14.07 -5.43 21.54
C ASP A 46 14.16 -6.52 22.62
N LEU A 47 14.19 -7.77 22.20
CA LEU A 47 14.28 -8.90 23.12
C LEU A 47 15.74 -9.27 23.22
N SER A 48 16.34 -9.01 24.38
CA SER A 48 17.70 -9.48 24.66
C SER A 48 17.75 -10.99 24.43
N PRO A 49 18.65 -11.49 23.57
CA PRO A 49 18.81 -12.92 23.31
C PRO A 49 19.26 -13.69 24.57
N ALA A 50 19.68 -12.97 25.62
CA ALA A 50 20.08 -13.51 26.90
C ALA A 50 19.00 -13.23 27.96
N ALA A 51 17.93 -14.02 27.98
CA ALA A 51 17.23 -14.25 29.23
C ALA A 51 18.07 -15.24 30.05
N PRO A 52 18.68 -14.84 31.18
CA PRO A 52 19.49 -15.76 31.98
C PRO A 52 18.57 -16.80 32.61
N GLY A 53 18.57 -18.01 32.04
CA GLY A 53 17.85 -19.16 32.56
C GLY A 53 18.50 -20.45 32.06
N ASP A 54 18.98 -21.28 32.99
CA ASP A 54 19.66 -22.57 32.76
C ASP A 54 18.76 -23.68 32.17
N TRP A 55 17.57 -23.32 31.68
CA TRP A 55 16.62 -24.29 31.13
C TRP A 55 16.65 -24.22 29.60
N ASP A 56 17.16 -25.27 28.94
CA ASP A 56 17.19 -25.42 27.47
C ASP A 56 15.84 -25.07 26.81
N ILE A 57 14.73 -25.38 27.48
CA ILE A 57 13.37 -25.05 27.03
C ILE A 57 13.16 -23.53 26.96
N ALA A 58 13.61 -22.78 27.98
CA ALA A 58 13.50 -21.33 28.02
C ALA A 58 14.34 -20.66 26.91
N GLN A 59 15.51 -21.21 26.58
CA GLN A 59 16.31 -20.76 25.44
C GLN A 59 15.62 -21.05 24.09
N GLY A 60 15.01 -22.23 23.93
CA GLY A 60 14.23 -22.57 22.74
C GLY A 60 13.03 -21.64 22.49
N TYR A 61 12.33 -21.27 23.57
CA TYR A 61 11.26 -20.26 23.49
C TYR A 61 11.81 -18.87 23.17
N ALA A 62 12.89 -18.42 23.83
CA ALA A 62 13.51 -17.13 23.53
C ALA A 62 13.91 -17.01 22.05
N GLY A 63 14.57 -18.04 21.50
CA GLY A 63 14.92 -18.08 20.07
C GLY A 63 13.71 -18.06 19.14
N THR A 64 12.59 -18.69 19.54
CA THR A 64 11.35 -18.67 18.75
C THR A 64 10.69 -17.29 18.76
N VAL A 65 10.65 -16.62 19.92
CA VAL A 65 10.10 -15.27 20.04
C VAL A 65 10.96 -14.26 19.27
N VAL A 66 12.29 -14.37 19.31
CA VAL A 66 13.20 -13.53 18.52
C VAL A 66 12.98 -13.72 17.01
N ARG A 67 12.85 -14.96 16.53
CA ARG A 67 12.55 -15.22 15.10
C ARG A 67 11.18 -14.69 14.69
N ALA A 68 10.15 -14.89 15.51
CA ALA A 68 8.82 -14.36 15.25
C ALA A 68 8.81 -12.82 15.21
N ARG A 69 9.58 -12.19 16.10
CA ARG A 69 9.82 -10.75 16.12
C ARG A 69 10.45 -10.27 14.81
N MET A 70 11.56 -10.89 14.38
CA MET A 70 12.23 -10.53 13.13
C MET A 70 11.29 -10.68 11.94
N ALA A 71 10.57 -11.81 11.83
CA ALA A 71 9.59 -12.02 10.76
C ALA A 71 8.46 -10.97 10.76
N THR A 72 8.06 -10.50 11.95
CA THR A 72 7.05 -9.43 12.09
C THR A 72 7.61 -8.09 11.62
N CYS A 73 8.86 -7.76 11.98
CA CYS A 73 9.55 -6.57 11.48
C CYS A 73 9.69 -6.60 9.95
N ASP A 74 10.13 -7.72 9.38
CA ASP A 74 10.26 -7.89 7.93
C ASP A 74 8.91 -7.71 7.22
N SER A 75 7.83 -8.25 7.80
CA SER A 75 6.47 -8.09 7.28
C SER A 75 6.00 -6.63 7.36
N LEU A 76 6.32 -5.92 8.44
CA LEU A 76 5.98 -4.50 8.58
C LEU A 76 6.73 -3.63 7.57
N ASP A 77 8.02 -3.89 7.35
CA ASP A 77 8.82 -3.18 6.35
C ASP A 77 8.26 -3.42 4.93
N PHE A 78 7.89 -4.67 4.60
CA PHE A 78 7.22 -4.97 3.33
C PHE A 78 5.89 -4.21 3.18
N VAL A 79 5.04 -4.20 4.20
CA VAL A 79 3.75 -3.49 4.15
C VAL A 79 3.95 -1.98 4.00
N LEU A 80 4.93 -1.39 4.68
CA LEU A 80 5.29 0.03 4.53
C LEU A 80 5.66 0.35 3.07
N GLU A 81 6.52 -0.45 2.46
CA GLU A 81 6.91 -0.29 1.06
C GLU A 81 5.70 -0.40 0.12
N GLN A 82 4.81 -1.37 0.34
CA GLN A 82 3.60 -1.52 -0.49
C GLN A 82 2.64 -0.34 -0.33
N VAL A 83 2.45 0.17 0.89
CA VAL A 83 1.59 1.34 1.13
C VAL A 83 2.17 2.57 0.44
N GLN A 84 3.48 2.80 0.54
CA GLN A 84 4.14 3.90 -0.16
C GLN A 84 3.97 3.78 -1.68
N ARG A 85 4.15 2.59 -2.23
CA ARG A 85 3.96 2.33 -3.66
C ARG A 85 2.52 2.64 -4.11
N VAL A 86 1.52 2.23 -3.34
CA VAL A 86 0.11 2.54 -3.64
C VAL A 86 -0.14 4.04 -3.62
N ILE A 87 0.44 4.78 -2.67
CA ILE A 87 0.36 6.25 -2.62
C ILE A 87 0.94 6.87 -3.89
N ASP A 88 2.12 6.41 -4.31
CA ASP A 88 2.80 6.92 -5.50
C ASP A 88 2.01 6.61 -6.77
N ASP A 89 1.47 5.39 -6.89
CA ASP A 89 0.65 4.95 -8.02
C ASP A 89 -0.66 5.74 -8.12
N LEU A 90 -1.31 6.04 -6.99
CA LEU A 90 -2.50 6.90 -6.93
C LEU A 90 -2.20 8.32 -7.41
N ALA A 91 -1.08 8.90 -6.95
CA ALA A 91 -0.66 10.24 -7.37
C ALA A 91 -0.30 10.29 -8.87
N ALA A 92 0.41 9.28 -9.37
CA ALA A 92 0.74 9.16 -10.78
C ALA A 92 -0.53 9.03 -11.64
N THR A 93 -1.49 8.21 -11.23
CA THR A 93 -2.76 8.02 -11.93
C THR A 93 -3.59 9.31 -11.95
N ALA A 94 -3.65 10.04 -10.84
CA ALA A 94 -4.31 11.35 -10.82
C ALA A 94 -3.64 12.35 -11.78
N GLY A 95 -2.31 12.34 -11.87
CA GLY A 95 -1.56 13.15 -12.83
C GLY A 95 -1.88 12.82 -14.28
N THR A 96 -1.88 11.53 -14.64
CA THR A 96 -2.17 11.11 -16.01
C THR A 96 -3.61 11.44 -16.43
N MET A 97 -4.57 11.35 -15.51
CA MET A 97 -5.96 11.74 -15.75
C MET A 97 -6.09 13.25 -16.00
N ARG A 98 -5.47 14.09 -15.18
CA ARG A 98 -5.47 15.55 -15.40
C ARG A 98 -4.82 15.94 -16.73
N ASP A 99 -3.72 15.30 -17.10
CA ASP A 99 -3.05 15.53 -18.39
C ASP A 99 -3.92 15.08 -19.57
N ALA A 100 -4.71 14.02 -19.41
CA ALA A 100 -5.68 13.58 -20.41
C ALA A 100 -6.83 14.59 -20.54
N ASP A 101 -7.37 15.07 -19.43
CA ASP A 101 -8.47 16.05 -19.42
C ASP A 101 -8.05 17.39 -20.02
N GLN A 102 -6.86 17.88 -19.70
CA GLN A 102 -6.30 19.10 -20.30
C GLN A 102 -6.13 18.97 -21.82
N ARG A 103 -5.64 17.82 -22.28
CA ARG A 103 -5.51 17.55 -23.73
C ARG A 103 -6.86 17.46 -24.42
N ALA A 104 -7.86 16.85 -23.77
CA ALA A 104 -9.22 16.78 -24.29
C ALA A 104 -9.87 18.16 -24.38
N ALA A 105 -9.68 19.02 -23.36
CA ALA A 105 -10.19 20.39 -23.35
C ALA A 105 -9.50 21.31 -24.38
N ALA A 106 -8.23 21.05 -24.71
CA ALA A 106 -7.46 21.82 -25.69
C ALA A 106 -7.66 21.36 -27.14
N ALA A 107 -8.37 20.26 -27.39
CA ALA A 107 -8.65 19.79 -28.74
C ALA A 107 -9.69 20.71 -29.41
N PRO A 108 -9.38 21.35 -30.56
CA PRO A 108 -10.35 22.18 -31.25
C PRO A 108 -11.54 21.32 -31.68
N GLY A 109 -12.73 21.72 -31.24
CA GLY A 109 -13.98 21.12 -31.70
C GLY A 109 -14.02 21.18 -33.23
N LYS A 110 -14.07 20.01 -33.86
CA LYS A 110 -14.42 19.91 -35.28
C LYS A 110 -15.91 20.27 -35.40
N GLU A 111 -16.19 21.56 -35.58
CA GLU A 111 -17.36 22.01 -36.35
C GLU A 111 -16.99 22.08 -37.84
#